data_AF-A0AA43LQV2-F1
#
_entry.id   AF-A0AA43LQV2-F1
#
_cell.length_a   1.000
_cell.length_b   1.000
_cell.length_c   1.000
_cell.angle_alpha   90.00
_cell.angle_beta   90.00
_cell.angle_gamma   90.00
#
_symmetry.space_group_name_H-M   'P 1'
#
loop_
_entity.id
_entity.type
_entity.pdbx_description
1 polymer ?
#
loop_
_entity_poly.entity_id
_entity_poly.type
_entity_poly.pdbx_seq_one_letter_code
_entity_poly.pdbx_strand_id
1 'polypeptide(L)'
;MRQNNIPNTTDFSLQLHDVNYEIAQAGHQLSNEDINKLIICQKQSYTQFGLIDIHTNIIFTIASKLAYSPFIRQDDFVDAIASFMNAYYAIRKYVRARLYDDELVALMYLQYLHNHGQLDSECIYQIIQTARSSK
;
A
#
# COMPACT_ATOMS: atom_id res chain seq x y z
N MET A 1 -5.68 32.45 3.14
CA MET A 1 -4.42 31.69 3.38
C MET A 1 -4.82 30.28 3.77
N ARG A 2 -4.53 29.27 2.93
CA ARG A 2 -4.95 27.88 3.18
C ARG A 2 -3.98 27.27 4.20
N GLN A 3 -4.50 26.81 5.33
CA GLN A 3 -3.73 26.01 6.28
C GLN A 3 -3.34 24.70 5.59
N ASN A 4 -2.03 24.47 5.49
CA ASN A 4 -1.47 23.20 5.10
C ASN A 4 -1.82 22.21 6.22
N ASN A 5 -2.76 21.30 5.97
CA ASN A 5 -2.98 20.12 6.81
C ASN A 5 -1.79 19.18 6.63
N ILE A 6 -0.70 19.47 7.32
CA ILE A 6 0.35 18.49 7.60
C ILE A 6 -0.25 17.56 8.66
N PRO A 7 -0.28 16.24 8.46
CA PRO A 7 -0.70 15.30 9.49
C PRO A 7 0.08 15.59 10.78
N ASN A 8 -0.63 15.68 11.90
CA ASN A 8 -0.03 16.00 13.19
C ASN A 8 1.05 14.94 13.49
N THR A 9 2.31 15.36 13.69
CA THR A 9 3.48 14.45 13.78
C THR A 9 3.36 13.38 14.87
N THR A 10 2.53 13.64 15.89
CA THR A 10 2.21 12.71 16.98
C THR A 10 1.34 11.52 16.55
N ASP A 11 0.45 11.71 15.57
CA ASP A 11 -0.44 10.64 15.07
C ASP A 11 0.37 9.65 14.20
N PHE A 12 1.29 10.19 13.40
CA PHE A 12 2.12 9.38 12.50
C PHE A 12 3.12 8.47 13.23
N SER A 13 3.79 9.00 14.26
CA SER A 13 4.74 8.21 15.05
C SER A 13 4.05 7.09 15.82
N LEU A 14 2.83 7.33 16.29
CA LEU A 14 2.00 6.31 16.93
C LEU A 14 1.60 5.22 15.93
N GLN A 15 1.14 5.59 14.74
CA GLN A 15 0.80 4.62 13.69
C GLN A 15 1.99 3.74 13.28
N LEU A 16 3.19 4.34 13.13
CA LEU A 16 4.40 3.58 12.85
C LEU A 16 4.73 2.62 13.99
N HIS A 17 4.56 3.03 15.25
CA HIS A 17 4.78 2.17 16.40
C HIS A 17 3.82 0.96 16.38
N ASP A 18 2.54 1.20 16.19
CA ASP A 18 1.50 0.16 16.20
C ASP A 18 1.70 -0.83 15.05
N VAL A 19 2.00 -0.34 13.85
CA VAL A 19 2.30 -1.19 12.69
C VAL A 19 3.57 -2.00 12.92
N ASN A 20 4.63 -1.38 13.45
CA ASN A 20 5.86 -2.11 13.78
C ASN A 20 5.63 -3.20 14.82
N TYR A 21 4.76 -2.96 15.81
CA TYR A 21 4.38 -3.98 16.78
C TYR A 21 3.68 -5.19 16.11
N GLU A 22 2.83 -4.94 15.13
CA GLU A 22 2.16 -5.98 14.35
C GLU A 22 3.14 -6.76 13.46
N ILE A 23 3.90 -6.07 12.60
CA ILE A 23 4.73 -6.73 11.58
C ILE A 23 5.99 -7.38 12.15
N ALA A 24 6.42 -6.99 13.36
CA ALA A 24 7.53 -7.64 14.06
C ALA A 24 7.26 -9.11 14.36
N GLN A 25 5.99 -9.52 14.49
CA GLN A 25 5.61 -10.92 14.68
C GLN A 25 5.94 -11.78 13.44
N ALA A 26 6.04 -11.16 12.27
CA ALA A 26 6.49 -11.79 11.03
C ALA A 26 7.98 -11.54 10.74
N GLY A 27 8.71 -10.89 11.66
CA GLY A 27 10.14 -10.59 11.50
C GLY A 27 10.45 -9.31 10.73
N HIS A 28 9.46 -8.47 10.45
CA HIS A 28 9.67 -7.20 9.74
C HIS A 28 9.72 -6.02 10.70
N GLN A 29 10.40 -4.95 10.29
CA GLN A 29 10.41 -3.67 10.99
C GLN A 29 10.68 -2.54 9.99
N LEU A 30 9.97 -1.43 10.13
CA LEU A 30 10.14 -0.22 9.33
C LEU A 30 10.79 0.87 10.17
N SER A 31 11.91 1.41 9.68
CA SER A 31 12.54 2.59 10.26
C SER A 31 11.85 3.88 9.79
N ASN A 32 12.13 5.00 10.46
CA ASN A 32 11.70 6.32 9.98
C ASN A 32 12.27 6.62 8.57
N GLU A 33 13.45 6.11 8.24
CA GLU A 33 14.05 6.29 6.92
C GLU A 33 13.27 5.54 5.84
N ASP A 34 12.90 4.28 6.10
CA ASP A 34 12.11 3.46 5.18
C ASP A 34 10.75 4.10 4.92
N ILE A 35 10.13 4.61 5.98
CA ILE A 35 8.88 5.32 5.88
C ILE A 35 9.00 6.61 5.06
N ASN A 36 10.05 7.39 5.26
CA ASN A 36 10.29 8.57 4.42
C ASN A 36 10.48 8.21 2.95
N LYS A 37 11.18 7.10 2.65
CA LYS A 37 11.29 6.56 1.28
C LYS A 37 9.92 6.20 0.73
N LEU A 38 9.10 5.48 1.50
CA LEU A 38 7.75 5.08 1.10
C LEU A 38 6.83 6.27 0.86
N ILE A 39 6.88 7.33 1.67
CA ILE A 39 6.11 8.57 1.43
C ILE A 39 6.50 9.21 0.09
N ILE A 40 7.80 9.24 -0.24
CA ILE A 40 8.27 9.76 -1.53
C ILE A 40 7.73 8.89 -2.67
N CYS A 41 7.82 7.57 -2.56
CA CYS A 41 7.27 6.62 -3.53
C CYS A 41 5.75 6.76 -3.69
N GLN A 42 5.02 6.95 -2.60
CA GLN A 42 3.58 7.19 -2.60
C GLN A 42 3.26 8.42 -3.44
N LYS A 43 3.97 9.53 -3.18
CA LYS A 43 3.83 10.79 -3.91
C LYS A 43 4.10 10.64 -5.39
N GLN A 44 5.16 9.94 -5.75
CA GLN A 44 5.47 9.65 -7.15
C GLN A 44 4.36 8.82 -7.80
N SER A 45 3.88 7.79 -7.12
CA SER A 45 2.85 6.87 -7.64
C SER A 45 1.52 7.58 -7.88
N TYR A 46 0.95 8.26 -6.88
CA TYR A 46 -0.33 8.95 -7.09
C TYR A 46 -0.21 10.05 -8.15
N THR A 47 0.93 10.75 -8.21
CA THR A 47 1.17 11.79 -9.22
C THR A 47 1.24 11.19 -10.62
N GLN A 48 1.97 10.09 -10.81
CA GLN A 48 2.09 9.36 -12.06
C GLN A 48 0.71 8.92 -12.60
N PHE A 49 -0.18 8.49 -11.71
CA PHE A 49 -1.51 8.02 -12.11
C PHE A 49 -2.59 9.13 -12.16
N GLY A 50 -2.22 10.39 -11.89
CA GLY A 50 -3.12 11.54 -11.93
C GLY A 50 -4.13 11.56 -10.79
N LEU A 51 -3.75 11.00 -9.64
CA LEU A 51 -4.54 10.95 -8.41
C LEU A 51 -3.99 11.98 -7.41
N ILE A 52 -4.79 12.29 -6.40
CA ILE A 52 -4.39 13.12 -5.27
C ILE A 52 -4.61 12.29 -4.02
N ASP A 53 -3.56 12.12 -3.23
CA ASP A 53 -3.64 11.47 -1.92
C ASP A 53 -2.97 12.35 -0.87
N ILE A 54 -3.69 12.60 0.22
CA ILE A 54 -3.23 13.43 1.33
C ILE A 54 -3.00 12.60 2.60
N HIS A 55 -3.30 11.29 2.56
CA HIS A 55 -3.19 10.38 3.69
C HIS A 55 -2.09 9.36 3.45
N THR A 56 -1.28 9.08 4.47
CA THR A 56 -0.21 8.07 4.43
C THR A 56 -0.66 6.69 4.90
N ASN A 57 -1.93 6.55 5.32
CA ASN A 57 -2.47 5.32 5.90
C ASN A 57 -2.35 4.10 4.97
N ILE A 58 -2.30 4.31 3.65
CA ILE A 58 -2.17 3.20 2.70
C ILE A 58 -0.84 2.47 2.85
N ILE A 59 0.24 3.16 3.21
CA ILE A 59 1.56 2.56 3.44
C ILE A 59 1.46 1.51 4.55
N PHE A 60 0.86 1.91 5.67
CA PHE A 60 0.65 1.05 6.84
C PHE A 60 -0.29 -0.10 6.54
N THR A 61 -1.39 0.16 5.82
CA THR A 61 -2.35 -0.86 5.40
C THR A 61 -1.68 -1.95 4.55
N ILE A 62 -0.83 -1.54 3.60
CA ILE A 62 -0.07 -2.45 2.75
C ILE A 62 0.98 -3.20 3.57
N ALA A 63 1.72 -2.53 4.45
CA ALA A 63 2.73 -3.15 5.30
C ALA A 63 2.15 -4.28 6.15
N SER A 64 1.08 -4.01 6.90
CA SER A 64 0.37 -5.02 7.70
C SER A 64 -0.13 -6.18 6.84
N LYS A 65 -0.65 -5.89 5.63
CA LYS A 65 -1.14 -6.93 4.73
C LYS A 65 -0.03 -7.84 4.21
N LEU A 66 1.11 -7.27 3.83
CA LEU A 66 2.24 -7.99 3.25
C LEU A 66 3.12 -8.69 4.27
N ALA A 67 3.05 -8.31 5.55
CA ALA A 67 3.93 -8.83 6.59
C ALA A 67 3.99 -10.36 6.66
N TYR A 68 2.88 -11.03 6.40
CA TYR A 68 2.79 -12.50 6.45
C TYR A 68 2.88 -13.16 5.07
N SER A 69 3.31 -12.43 4.04
CA SER A 69 3.50 -12.98 2.70
C SER A 69 4.60 -14.03 2.69
N PRO A 70 4.37 -15.24 2.14
CA PRO A 70 5.41 -16.25 1.99
C PRO A 70 6.40 -15.92 0.85
N PHE A 71 6.14 -14.86 0.09
CA PHE A 71 6.92 -14.49 -1.10
C PHE A 71 7.86 -13.30 -0.89
N ILE A 72 7.86 -12.70 0.30
CA ILE A 72 8.66 -11.52 0.61
C ILE A 72 9.75 -11.89 1.60
N ARG A 73 11.00 -11.58 1.25
CA ARG A 73 12.12 -11.69 2.19
C ARG A 73 12.21 -10.42 3.03
N GLN A 74 12.80 -10.55 4.22
CA GLN A 74 12.95 -9.43 5.14
C GLN A 74 13.65 -8.22 4.50
N ASP A 75 14.75 -8.46 3.78
CA ASP A 75 15.53 -7.40 3.10
C ASP A 75 14.75 -6.71 1.97
N ASP A 76 13.77 -7.39 1.38
CA ASP A 76 12.99 -6.90 0.24
C ASP A 76 11.68 -6.21 0.67
N PHE A 77 11.40 -6.14 1.98
CA PHE A 77 10.08 -5.77 2.49
C PHE A 77 9.65 -4.34 2.11
N VAL A 78 10.59 -3.39 2.21
CA VAL A 78 10.33 -1.98 1.86
C VAL A 78 10.06 -1.85 0.35
N ASP A 79 10.84 -2.53 -0.48
CA ASP A 79 10.71 -2.52 -1.93
C ASP A 79 9.41 -3.22 -2.39
N ALA A 80 9.01 -4.28 -1.68
CA ALA A 80 7.75 -4.96 -1.90
C ALA A 80 6.56 -4.04 -1.58
N ILE A 81 6.59 -3.31 -0.46
CA ILE A 81 5.56 -2.31 -0.13
C ILE A 81 5.51 -1.24 -1.21
N ALA A 82 6.65 -0.70 -1.64
CA ALA A 82 6.70 0.33 -2.67
C ALA A 82 6.09 -0.15 -4.01
N SER A 83 6.45 -1.37 -4.43
CA SER A 83 5.93 -1.97 -5.66
C SER A 83 4.44 -2.24 -5.60
N PHE A 84 3.96 -2.80 -4.48
CA PHE A 84 2.54 -3.06 -4.24
C PHE A 84 1.74 -1.75 -4.20
N MET A 85 2.28 -0.71 -3.57
CA MET A 85 1.67 0.62 -3.53
C MET A 85 1.58 1.28 -4.91
N ASN A 86 2.60 1.13 -5.75
CA ASN A 86 2.54 1.60 -7.13
C ASN A 86 1.42 0.89 -7.92
N ALA A 87 1.29 -0.43 -7.77
CA ALA A 87 0.20 -1.20 -8.36
C ALA A 87 -1.17 -0.76 -7.81
N TYR A 88 -1.25 -0.45 -6.51
CA TYR A 88 -2.47 0.06 -5.87
C TYR A 88 -2.97 1.33 -6.56
N TYR A 89 -2.10 2.32 -6.78
CA TYR A 89 -2.51 3.56 -7.46
C TYR A 89 -2.85 3.33 -8.94
N ALA A 90 -2.14 2.42 -9.61
CA ALA A 90 -2.46 2.02 -10.98
C ALA A 90 -3.90 1.48 -11.07
N ILE A 91 -4.29 0.62 -10.13
CA ILE A 91 -5.62 0.02 -10.06
C ILE A 91 -6.67 1.04 -9.61
N ARG A 92 -6.38 1.82 -8.57
CA ARG A 92 -7.27 2.85 -7.99
C ARG A 92 -7.75 3.84 -9.05
N LYS A 93 -6.89 4.20 -10.00
CA LYS A 93 -7.26 5.04 -11.16
C LYS A 93 -8.46 4.50 -11.94
N TYR A 94 -8.55 3.17 -12.10
CA TYR A 94 -9.58 2.51 -12.90
C TYR A 94 -10.80 2.03 -12.11
N VAL A 95 -10.63 1.79 -10.81
CA VAL A 95 -11.69 1.33 -9.88
C VAL A 95 -12.41 2.51 -9.21
N ARG A 96 -11.75 3.68 -9.10
CA ARG A 96 -12.27 4.88 -8.42
C ARG A 96 -12.73 4.56 -6.99
N ALA A 97 -13.89 5.08 -6.58
CA ALA A 97 -14.44 4.95 -5.22
C ALA A 97 -15.36 3.73 -5.03
N ARG A 98 -15.24 2.69 -5.85
CA ARG A 98 -16.07 1.48 -5.72
C ARG A 98 -15.70 0.60 -4.53
N LEU A 99 -14.42 0.61 -4.15
CA LEU A 99 -13.89 -0.12 -3.02
C LEU A 99 -13.23 0.87 -2.07
N TYR A 100 -13.33 0.64 -0.78
CA TYR A 100 -12.50 1.29 0.22
C TYR A 100 -11.03 0.84 0.07
N ASP A 101 -10.11 1.49 0.78
CA ASP A 101 -8.67 1.26 0.64
C ASP A 101 -8.27 -0.12 1.15
N ASP A 102 -8.79 -0.51 2.30
CA ASP A 102 -8.62 -1.83 2.91
C ASP A 102 -9.19 -2.96 2.03
N GLU A 103 -10.38 -2.76 1.46
CA GLU A 103 -11.01 -3.71 0.54
C GLU A 103 -10.18 -3.90 -0.74
N LEU A 104 -9.68 -2.81 -1.32
CA LEU A 104 -8.85 -2.88 -2.51
C LEU A 104 -7.51 -3.58 -2.21
N VAL A 105 -6.85 -3.23 -1.10
CA VAL A 105 -5.61 -3.89 -0.68
C VAL A 105 -5.84 -5.38 -0.41
N ALA A 106 -6.95 -5.76 0.23
CA ALA A 106 -7.30 -7.16 0.46
C ALA A 106 -7.51 -7.93 -0.87
N LEU A 107 -8.24 -7.34 -1.82
CA LEU A 107 -8.44 -7.94 -3.15
C LEU A 107 -7.11 -8.10 -3.89
N MET A 108 -6.27 -7.06 -3.89
CA MET A 108 -4.95 -7.11 -4.52
C MET A 108 -4.08 -8.20 -3.89
N TYR A 109 -4.09 -8.31 -2.56
CA TYR A 109 -3.31 -9.30 -1.85
C TYR A 109 -3.76 -10.73 -2.15
N LEU A 110 -5.07 -10.96 -2.23
CA LEU A 110 -5.61 -12.26 -2.67
C LEU A 110 -5.06 -12.64 -4.05
N GLN A 111 -5.13 -11.74 -5.02
CA GLN A 111 -4.65 -12.00 -6.37
C GLN A 111 -3.13 -12.16 -6.44
N TYR A 112 -2.39 -11.38 -5.65
CA TYR A 112 -0.96 -11.53 -5.47
C TYR A 112 -0.59 -12.94 -4.95
N LEU A 113 -1.31 -13.46 -3.95
CA LEU A 113 -1.08 -14.82 -3.44
C LEU A 113 -1.40 -15.90 -4.48
N HIS A 114 -2.52 -15.74 -5.20
CA HIS A 114 -2.91 -16.65 -6.27
C HIS A 114 -1.89 -16.64 -7.42
N ASN A 115 -1.28 -15.49 -7.70
CA ASN A 115 -0.26 -15.31 -8.73
C ASN A 115 1.18 -15.47 -8.18
N HIS A 116 1.37 -16.30 -7.16
CA HIS A 116 2.68 -16.68 -6.62
C HIS A 116 3.60 -15.50 -6.26
N GLY A 117 3.01 -14.43 -5.73
CA GLY A 117 3.72 -13.24 -5.30
C GLY A 117 4.04 -12.24 -6.41
N GLN A 118 3.32 -12.30 -7.54
CA GLN A 118 3.54 -11.39 -8.68
C GLN A 118 2.32 -10.50 -8.96
N LEU A 119 2.59 -9.20 -9.19
CA LEU A 119 1.62 -8.21 -9.66
C LEU A 119 2.03 -7.68 -11.05
N ASP A 120 1.99 -8.56 -12.05
CA ASP A 120 2.18 -8.17 -13.44
C ASP A 120 0.93 -7.46 -14.02
N SER A 121 1.02 -7.06 -15.29
CA SER A 121 -0.05 -6.36 -15.99
C SER A 121 -1.33 -7.19 -16.15
N GLU A 122 -1.23 -8.51 -16.27
CA GLU A 122 -2.38 -9.41 -16.39
C GLU A 122 -3.12 -9.51 -15.06
N CYS A 123 -2.39 -9.73 -13.97
CA CYS A 123 -2.92 -9.75 -12.61
C CYS A 123 -3.60 -8.41 -12.26
N ILE A 124 -2.96 -7.28 -12.57
CA ILE A 124 -3.54 -5.94 -12.41
C ILE A 124 -4.86 -5.81 -13.18
N TYR A 125 -4.90 -6.28 -14.44
CA TYR A 125 -6.11 -6.24 -15.24
C TYR A 125 -7.24 -7.07 -14.62
N GLN A 126 -6.95 -8.28 -14.13
CA GLN A 126 -7.91 -9.16 -13.46
C GLN A 126 -8.47 -8.53 -12.18
N ILE A 127 -7.62 -7.89 -11.37
CA ILE A 127 -8.06 -7.14 -10.17
C ILE A 127 -9.06 -6.04 -10.58
N ILE A 128 -8.75 -5.26 -11.62
CA ILE A 128 -9.63 -4.20 -12.11
C ILE A 128 -10.98 -4.76 -12.56
N GLN A 129 -11.01 -5.88 -13.30
CA GLN A 129 -12.27 -6.48 -13.73
C GLN A 129 -13.11 -6.98 -12.56
N THR A 130 -12.45 -7.62 -11.59
CA THR A 130 -13.11 -8.13 -10.38
C THR A 130 -13.74 -6.99 -9.58
N ALA A 131 -12.97 -5.95 -9.29
CA ALA A 131 -13.44 -4.77 -8.55
C ALA A 131 -14.58 -4.02 -9.26
N ARG A 132 -14.69 -4.13 -10.59
CA ARG A 132 -15.78 -3.53 -11.37
C ARG A 132 -17.06 -4.38 -11.40
N SER A 133 -16.94 -5.67 -11.10
CA SER A 133 -18.04 -6.65 -11.17
C SER A 133 -18.71 -6.87 -9.81
N SER A 134 -18.00 -6.63 -8.71
CA SER A 134 -18.56 -6.56 -7.36
C SER A 134 -19.58 -5.40 -7.29
N LYS A 135 -20.86 -5.75 -7.18
CA LYS A 135 -22.00 -4.85 -7.01
C LYS A 135 -22.56 -4.97 -5.60
#